data_AF-A0A368YKK5-F1
#
_entry.id   AF-A0A368YKK5-F1
#
_cell.length_a   1.000
_cell.length_b   1.000
_cell.length_c   1.000
_cell.angle_alpha   90.00
_cell.angle_beta   90.00
_cell.angle_gamma   90.00
#
_symmetry.space_group_name_H-M   'P 1'
#
loop_
_entity.id
_entity.type
_entity.pdbx_description
1 polymer ?
#
loop_
_entity_poly.entity_id
_entity_poly.type
_entity_poly.pdbx_seq_one_letter_code
_entity_poly.pdbx_strand_id
1 'polypeptide(L)'
;MTRTSVTHQGNGSRAIFDFAFPYIDRAHVDLSVDGRPARFSFVTKDSIQIDPAPGAGVPVLIRRLTPRQPQVDLAEGAVLAEPARRLLSRQLSYILEEIEEGTIDAGSDAAMQLWAEVLTARGAAIARQAGLEAPKAADGAARGARVRRILFAYSQSNFAGISGEFGWREAPPPNLFVWNGGAWAGNSRATTGSAFLPARDVPLRLPVAYAAEIARATPDEDWYLIIIGRGGTGVRALVGEPYDWTRATGEDPGPGHVGMNADGTQIRYSKFDRDGAARYLNTSSLGTNPFYPARIESVADPETCYVEFTSTAEPTVHGAWRSQDIQITATANWPPAQGTEIRMFQQLPRMRQVLAANVAVAFEALGLNGTSRRFDRVFLWPTESDIVYAPAYENRDFEQIFDHIGAYVTAATPVLMTLPWPHGAGIDKARDAWHAALRRIAARDPLRRRVVSLAATGRDSWDTDANAVHVVQSAKEEIGYYIRRAEAAEEQAGRTLAPVARTEGASALKAETRPAAGARSGRLRMAVAAICGALAGYAVAVMLGRGGL
;
A
#
# COMPACT_ATOMS: atom_id res chain seq x y z
N MET A 1 -27.57 -24.28 7.61
CA MET A 1 -27.29 -23.96 6.20
C MET A 1 -28.36 -24.61 5.34
N THR A 2 -28.90 -23.89 4.36
CA THR A 2 -29.92 -24.42 3.45
C THR A 2 -29.20 -25.14 2.31
N ARG A 3 -29.51 -26.43 2.08
CA ARG A 3 -28.89 -27.20 0.98
C ARG A 3 -29.15 -26.53 -0.37
N THR A 4 -28.17 -26.52 -1.27
CA THR A 4 -28.32 -25.99 -2.65
C THR A 4 -28.85 -27.02 -3.65
N SER A 5 -28.96 -28.28 -3.22
CA SER A 5 -29.47 -29.39 -4.03
C SER A 5 -30.26 -30.43 -3.20
N VAL A 6 -31.07 -31.22 -3.90
CA VAL A 6 -31.77 -32.39 -3.35
C VAL A 6 -31.73 -33.54 -4.35
N THR A 7 -31.55 -34.76 -3.85
CA THR A 7 -31.61 -35.99 -4.67
C THR A 7 -32.81 -36.82 -4.26
N HIS A 8 -33.60 -37.24 -5.24
CA HIS A 8 -34.70 -38.18 -5.09
C HIS A 8 -34.38 -39.50 -5.83
N GLN A 9 -35.15 -40.54 -5.53
CA GLN A 9 -35.12 -41.80 -6.28
C GLN A 9 -36.41 -41.95 -7.09
N GLY A 10 -36.28 -42.27 -8.37
CA GLY A 10 -37.40 -42.67 -9.21
C GLY A 10 -38.02 -43.98 -8.71
N ASN A 11 -39.31 -44.18 -8.98
CA ASN A 11 -40.04 -45.42 -8.66
C ASN A 11 -40.79 -45.98 -9.89
N GLY A 12 -40.57 -45.42 -11.08
CA GLY A 12 -41.25 -45.82 -12.32
C GLY A 12 -42.65 -45.22 -12.53
N SER A 13 -43.23 -44.50 -11.57
CA SER A 13 -44.57 -43.89 -11.68
C SER A 13 -44.69 -42.47 -11.11
N ARG A 14 -43.77 -42.05 -10.25
CA ARG A 14 -43.70 -40.69 -9.67
C ARG A 14 -43.07 -39.75 -10.69
N ALA A 15 -43.89 -38.81 -11.17
CA ALA A 15 -43.45 -37.77 -12.09
C ALA A 15 -43.13 -36.43 -11.39
N ILE A 16 -43.64 -36.20 -10.17
CA ILE A 16 -43.52 -34.92 -9.45
C ILE A 16 -42.50 -35.01 -8.31
N PHE A 17 -41.57 -34.06 -8.26
CA PHE A 17 -40.49 -33.99 -7.29
C PHE A 17 -40.42 -32.59 -6.66
N ASP A 18 -40.33 -32.55 -5.33
CA ASP A 18 -40.30 -31.30 -4.56
C ASP A 18 -38.88 -30.93 -4.14
N PHE A 19 -38.62 -29.64 -3.96
CA PHE A 19 -37.34 -29.10 -3.47
C PHE A 19 -37.58 -27.82 -2.67
N ALA A 20 -36.69 -27.47 -1.72
CA ALA A 20 -36.93 -26.38 -0.76
C ALA A 20 -35.85 -25.28 -0.75
N PHE A 21 -34.88 -25.33 -1.67
CA PHE A 21 -33.82 -24.34 -1.73
C PHE A 21 -34.28 -23.06 -2.47
N PRO A 22 -33.85 -21.87 -2.01
CA PRO A 22 -34.28 -20.63 -2.64
C PRO A 22 -33.45 -20.35 -3.92
N TYR A 23 -34.08 -19.76 -4.94
CA TYR A 23 -33.45 -19.39 -6.21
C TYR A 23 -33.86 -17.97 -6.64
N ILE A 24 -33.09 -17.35 -7.55
CA ILE A 24 -33.38 -16.00 -8.06
C ILE A 24 -34.44 -16.04 -9.17
N ASP A 25 -34.24 -16.95 -10.15
CA ASP A 25 -35.13 -17.16 -11.28
C ASP A 25 -35.32 -18.67 -11.50
N ARG A 26 -36.47 -19.09 -12.05
CA ARG A 26 -36.76 -20.49 -12.37
C ARG A 26 -35.73 -21.11 -13.32
N ALA A 27 -35.12 -20.31 -14.19
CA ALA A 27 -34.03 -20.72 -15.07
C ALA A 27 -32.76 -21.15 -14.31
N HIS A 28 -32.66 -20.85 -13.01
CA HIS A 28 -31.51 -21.22 -12.18
C HIS A 28 -31.73 -22.55 -11.46
N VAL A 29 -32.81 -23.27 -11.76
CA VAL A 29 -33.01 -24.65 -11.29
C VAL A 29 -32.59 -25.59 -12.42
N ASP A 30 -31.64 -26.46 -12.10
CA ASP A 30 -31.11 -27.47 -13.02
C ASP A 30 -31.53 -28.86 -12.54
N LEU A 31 -31.75 -29.77 -13.50
CA LEU A 31 -32.20 -31.14 -13.25
C LEU A 31 -31.30 -32.12 -14.00
N SER A 32 -30.82 -33.14 -13.28
CA SER A 32 -30.29 -34.34 -13.90
C SER A 32 -31.00 -35.61 -13.44
N VAL A 33 -31.18 -36.55 -14.37
CA VAL A 33 -31.72 -37.89 -14.14
C VAL A 33 -30.64 -38.86 -14.58
N ASP A 34 -30.22 -39.76 -13.67
CA ASP A 34 -29.08 -40.66 -13.90
C ASP A 34 -27.78 -39.91 -14.29
N GLY A 35 -27.54 -38.75 -13.67
CA GLY A 35 -26.39 -37.90 -13.97
C GLY A 35 -26.44 -37.17 -15.32
N ARG A 36 -27.51 -37.33 -16.11
CA ARG A 36 -27.70 -36.65 -17.40
C ARG A 36 -28.71 -35.51 -17.29
N PRO A 37 -28.47 -34.35 -17.93
CA PRO A 37 -29.45 -33.26 -17.95
C PRO A 37 -30.81 -33.74 -18.46
N ALA A 38 -31.88 -33.36 -17.77
CA ALA A 38 -33.25 -33.75 -18.11
C ALA A 38 -34.16 -32.52 -18.23
N ARG A 39 -35.16 -32.61 -19.11
CA ARG A 39 -36.20 -31.57 -19.21
C ARG A 39 -37.23 -31.75 -18.10
N PHE A 40 -37.77 -30.63 -17.62
CA PHE A 40 -38.84 -30.62 -16.65
C PHE A 40 -39.73 -29.39 -16.83
N SER A 41 -40.87 -29.40 -16.15
CA SER A 41 -41.75 -28.24 -16.01
C SER A 41 -42.03 -27.95 -14.54
N PHE A 42 -42.20 -26.69 -14.17
CA PHE A 42 -42.58 -26.33 -12.79
C PHE A 42 -44.08 -26.57 -12.58
N VAL A 43 -44.43 -27.31 -11.53
CA VAL A 43 -45.82 -27.48 -11.07
C VAL A 43 -46.15 -26.38 -10.06
N THR A 44 -45.24 -26.13 -9.12
CA THR A 44 -45.31 -25.00 -8.18
C THR A 44 -43.97 -24.26 -8.15
N LYS A 45 -43.76 -23.31 -7.24
CA LYS A 45 -42.43 -22.69 -7.06
C LYS A 45 -41.37 -23.67 -6.54
N ASP A 46 -41.79 -24.73 -5.86
CA ASP A 46 -40.94 -25.66 -5.10
C ASP A 46 -41.13 -27.12 -5.58
N SER A 47 -41.73 -27.31 -6.77
CA SER A 47 -41.95 -28.65 -7.33
C SER A 47 -41.90 -28.67 -8.87
N ILE A 48 -41.32 -29.74 -9.40
CA ILE A 48 -41.12 -29.97 -10.83
C ILE A 48 -41.74 -31.30 -11.27
N GLN A 49 -42.11 -31.38 -12.55
CA GLN A 49 -42.60 -32.59 -13.20
C GLN A 49 -41.65 -33.03 -14.32
N ILE A 50 -41.35 -34.33 -14.35
CA ILE A 50 -40.53 -35.00 -15.35
C ILE A 50 -41.42 -35.98 -16.13
N ASP A 51 -41.37 -35.95 -17.46
CA ASP A 51 -42.12 -36.85 -18.35
C ASP A 51 -41.17 -37.49 -19.39
N PRO A 52 -41.03 -38.83 -19.43
CA PRO A 52 -41.69 -39.84 -18.59
C PRO A 52 -41.15 -39.89 -17.15
N ALA A 53 -41.92 -40.51 -16.24
CA ALA A 53 -41.50 -40.74 -14.87
C ALA A 53 -40.17 -41.54 -14.82
N PRO A 54 -39.15 -41.10 -14.04
CA PRO A 54 -37.89 -41.81 -13.92
C PRO A 54 -38.07 -43.25 -13.40
N GLY A 55 -37.32 -44.19 -13.99
CA GLY A 55 -37.34 -45.60 -13.61
C GLY A 55 -37.02 -45.85 -12.13
N ALA A 56 -37.40 -47.01 -11.61
CA ALA A 56 -37.16 -47.37 -10.22
C ALA A 56 -35.66 -47.36 -9.88
N GLY A 57 -35.29 -46.66 -8.81
CA GLY A 57 -33.90 -46.53 -8.35
C GLY A 57 -33.03 -45.57 -9.16
N VAL A 58 -33.59 -44.86 -10.15
CA VAL A 58 -32.87 -43.86 -10.93
C VAL A 58 -32.75 -42.56 -10.11
N PRO A 59 -31.54 -42.03 -9.86
CA PRO A 59 -31.37 -40.81 -9.09
C PRO A 59 -31.83 -39.58 -9.88
N VAL A 60 -32.55 -38.69 -9.19
CA VAL A 60 -33.06 -37.42 -9.71
C VAL A 60 -32.45 -36.31 -8.87
N LEU A 61 -31.46 -35.60 -9.42
CA LEU A 61 -30.79 -34.48 -8.76
C LEU A 61 -31.40 -33.16 -9.23
N ILE A 62 -31.97 -32.41 -8.29
CA ILE A 62 -32.46 -31.05 -8.49
C ILE A 62 -31.50 -30.12 -7.77
N ARG A 63 -30.96 -29.12 -8.45
CA ARG A 63 -29.98 -28.19 -7.86
C ARG A 63 -30.19 -26.76 -8.32
N ARG A 64 -29.66 -25.83 -7.53
CA ARG A 64 -29.52 -24.44 -7.93
C ARG A 64 -28.24 -24.23 -8.74
N LEU A 65 -28.34 -23.45 -9.80
CA LEU A 65 -27.23 -22.99 -10.62
C LEU A 65 -27.36 -21.47 -10.83
N THR A 66 -26.72 -20.70 -9.96
CA THR A 66 -26.82 -19.25 -10.00
C THR A 66 -25.97 -18.67 -11.15
N PRO A 67 -26.51 -17.75 -11.99
CA PRO A 67 -25.72 -17.12 -13.04
C PRO A 67 -24.52 -16.39 -12.47
N ARG A 68 -23.41 -16.43 -13.21
CA ARG A 68 -22.16 -15.77 -12.80
C ARG A 68 -22.01 -14.37 -13.37
N GLN A 69 -22.86 -13.96 -14.30
CA GLN A 69 -22.89 -12.57 -14.76
C GLN A 69 -23.84 -11.74 -13.88
N PRO A 70 -23.50 -10.49 -13.54
CA PRO A 70 -24.38 -9.62 -12.77
C PRO A 70 -25.79 -9.61 -13.36
N GLN A 71 -26.81 -9.89 -12.54
CA GLN A 71 -28.21 -9.82 -12.97
C GLN A 71 -28.75 -8.38 -13.03
N VAL A 72 -27.87 -7.39 -12.87
CA VAL A 72 -28.17 -5.97 -12.97
C VAL A 72 -27.08 -5.30 -13.79
N ASP A 73 -27.46 -4.30 -14.57
CA ASP A 73 -26.50 -3.50 -15.34
C ASP A 73 -25.66 -2.65 -14.40
N LEU A 74 -24.34 -2.86 -14.43
CA LEU A 74 -23.35 -2.14 -13.65
C LEU A 74 -22.77 -1.01 -14.52
N ALA A 75 -23.62 -0.08 -14.96
CA ALA A 75 -23.15 1.08 -15.69
C ALA A 75 -22.16 1.89 -14.83
N GLU A 76 -21.04 2.29 -15.43
CA GLU A 76 -19.97 3.01 -14.74
C GLU A 76 -20.50 4.30 -14.11
N GLY A 77 -20.40 4.42 -12.79
CA GLY A 77 -20.84 5.59 -12.04
C GLY A 77 -22.30 5.60 -11.58
N ALA A 78 -23.14 4.65 -12.00
CA ALA A 78 -24.54 4.58 -11.58
C ALA A 78 -24.71 4.23 -10.09
N VAL A 79 -25.66 4.89 -9.42
CA VAL A 79 -26.09 4.50 -8.06
C VAL A 79 -27.04 3.33 -8.22
N LEU A 80 -26.65 2.15 -7.72
CA LEU A 80 -27.54 1.00 -7.70
C LEU A 80 -28.72 1.28 -6.78
N ALA A 81 -29.93 1.26 -7.33
CA ALA A 81 -31.14 1.30 -6.54
C ALA A 81 -31.17 0.11 -5.55
N GLU A 82 -31.78 0.30 -4.39
CA GLU A 82 -31.88 -0.71 -3.34
C GLU A 82 -32.32 -2.12 -3.82
N PRO A 83 -33.28 -2.26 -4.75
CA PRO A 83 -33.63 -3.56 -5.32
C PRO A 83 -32.46 -4.25 -6.05
N ALA A 84 -31.67 -3.49 -6.82
CA ALA A 84 -30.51 -4.00 -7.55
C ALA A 84 -29.40 -4.46 -6.58
N ARG A 85 -29.17 -3.67 -5.52
CA ARG A 85 -28.20 -4.01 -4.46
C ARG A 85 -28.57 -5.30 -3.73
N ARG A 86 -29.87 -5.49 -3.42
CA ARG A 86 -30.38 -6.71 -2.80
C ARG A 86 -30.27 -7.92 -3.73
N LEU A 87 -30.53 -7.74 -5.02
CA LEU A 87 -30.41 -8.80 -6.02
C LEU A 87 -28.96 -9.29 -6.13
N LEU A 88 -28.00 -8.39 -6.30
CA LEU A 88 -26.57 -8.73 -6.35
C LEU A 88 -26.07 -9.40 -5.06
N SER A 89 -26.50 -8.90 -3.90
CA SER A 89 -26.10 -9.49 -2.63
C SER A 89 -26.61 -10.93 -2.48
N ARG A 90 -27.85 -11.19 -2.93
CA ARG A 90 -28.44 -12.53 -2.95
C ARG A 90 -27.73 -13.45 -3.95
N GLN A 91 -27.43 -12.94 -5.15
CA GLN A 91 -26.68 -13.65 -6.18
C GLN A 91 -25.31 -14.11 -5.65
N LEU A 92 -24.59 -13.21 -4.97
CA LEU A 92 -23.30 -13.52 -4.37
C LEU A 92 -23.39 -14.60 -3.29
N SER A 93 -24.37 -14.48 -2.39
CA SER A 93 -24.58 -15.49 -1.34
C SER A 93 -24.88 -16.87 -1.93
N TYR A 94 -25.70 -16.95 -2.98
CA TYR A 94 -26.04 -18.23 -3.60
C TYR A 94 -24.87 -18.89 -4.31
N ILE A 95 -24.01 -18.11 -4.96
CA ILE A 95 -22.78 -18.62 -5.59
C ILE A 95 -21.83 -19.16 -4.52
N LEU A 96 -21.68 -18.47 -3.39
CA LEU A 96 -20.83 -18.94 -2.29
C LEU A 96 -21.31 -20.28 -1.72
N GLU A 97 -22.61 -20.42 -1.47
CA GLU A 97 -23.20 -21.67 -1.00
C GLU A 97 -22.97 -22.80 -2.03
N GLU A 98 -23.10 -22.51 -3.32
CA GLU A 98 -22.90 -23.49 -4.41
C GLU A 98 -21.43 -23.94 -4.54
N ILE A 99 -20.47 -23.05 -4.25
CA ILE A 99 -19.04 -23.38 -4.19
C ILE A 99 -18.73 -24.22 -2.96
N GLU A 100 -19.26 -23.85 -1.79
CA GLU A 100 -19.02 -24.57 -0.53
C GLU A 100 -19.54 -26.02 -0.60
N GLU A 101 -20.68 -26.23 -1.27
CA GLU A 101 -21.25 -27.56 -1.48
C GLU A 101 -20.68 -28.31 -2.69
N GLY A 102 -19.69 -27.74 -3.39
CA GLY A 102 -19.06 -28.35 -4.57
C GLY A 102 -19.99 -28.54 -5.76
N THR A 103 -21.13 -27.84 -5.78
CA THR A 103 -22.10 -27.88 -6.89
C THR A 103 -21.60 -27.08 -8.10
N ILE A 104 -20.71 -26.11 -7.85
CA ILE A 104 -19.92 -25.40 -8.85
C ILE A 104 -18.42 -25.64 -8.59
N ASP A 105 -17.67 -25.87 -9.66
CA ASP A 105 -16.20 -25.86 -9.61
C ASP A 105 -15.67 -24.45 -9.29
N ALA A 106 -14.94 -24.35 -8.18
CA ALA A 106 -14.26 -23.13 -7.72
C ALA A 106 -13.28 -22.57 -8.75
N GLY A 107 -12.81 -23.38 -9.71
CA GLY A 107 -11.90 -22.99 -10.78
C GLY A 107 -12.54 -22.25 -11.97
N SER A 108 -13.84 -21.97 -11.95
CA SER A 108 -14.48 -21.30 -13.08
C SER A 108 -14.29 -19.77 -13.05
N ASP A 109 -13.50 -19.26 -14.00
CA ASP A 109 -13.14 -17.83 -14.20
C ASP A 109 -14.28 -16.83 -13.95
N ALA A 110 -15.52 -17.20 -14.28
CA ALA A 110 -16.68 -16.34 -14.17
C ALA A 110 -17.13 -16.03 -12.72
N ALA A 111 -16.93 -16.93 -11.74
CA ALA A 111 -17.27 -16.64 -10.34
C ALA A 111 -16.29 -15.62 -9.74
N MET A 112 -15.01 -15.77 -10.06
CA MET A 112 -13.94 -14.84 -9.67
C MET A 112 -14.08 -13.46 -10.35
N GLN A 113 -14.53 -13.43 -11.60
CA GLN A 113 -14.78 -12.19 -12.34
C GLN A 113 -15.95 -11.40 -11.76
N LEU A 114 -17.04 -12.08 -11.37
CA LEU A 114 -18.16 -11.44 -10.65
C LEU A 114 -17.71 -10.89 -9.28
N TRP A 115 -16.90 -11.66 -8.54
CA TRP A 115 -16.33 -11.23 -7.27
C TRP A 115 -15.51 -9.95 -7.40
N ALA A 116 -14.66 -9.86 -8.42
CA ALA A 116 -13.89 -8.65 -8.72
C ALA A 116 -14.81 -7.47 -9.03
N GLU A 117 -15.79 -7.64 -9.91
CA GLU A 117 -16.72 -6.58 -10.32
C GLU A 117 -17.59 -6.08 -9.15
N VAL A 118 -18.10 -7.00 -8.31
CA VAL A 118 -18.91 -6.65 -7.13
C VAL A 118 -18.08 -6.00 -6.04
N LEU A 119 -16.84 -6.42 -5.80
CA LEU A 119 -15.94 -5.77 -4.84
C LEU A 119 -15.52 -4.37 -5.29
N THR A 120 -15.26 -4.19 -6.58
CA THR A 120 -15.00 -2.85 -7.16
C THR A 120 -16.22 -1.94 -7.01
N ALA A 121 -17.42 -2.43 -7.35
CA ALA A 121 -18.66 -1.66 -7.23
C ALA A 121 -19.05 -1.37 -5.77
N ARG A 122 -18.91 -2.33 -4.85
CA ARG A 122 -19.16 -2.14 -3.40
C ARG A 122 -18.13 -1.24 -2.74
N GLY A 123 -16.85 -1.35 -3.11
CA GLY A 123 -15.79 -0.45 -2.62
C GLY A 123 -16.11 1.00 -2.96
N ALA A 124 -16.54 1.27 -4.20
CA ALA A 124 -16.96 2.59 -4.62
C ALA A 124 -18.25 3.07 -3.92
N ALA A 125 -19.24 2.19 -3.72
CA ALA A 125 -20.51 2.55 -3.09
C ALA A 125 -20.42 2.75 -1.57
N ILE A 126 -19.58 1.96 -0.86
CA ILE A 126 -19.34 2.13 0.59
C ILE A 126 -18.54 3.43 0.83
N ALA A 127 -17.57 3.75 -0.03
CA ALA A 127 -16.88 5.04 0.03
C ALA A 127 -17.87 6.22 -0.14
N ARG A 128 -18.84 6.12 -1.06
CA ARG A 128 -19.94 7.10 -1.21
C ARG A 128 -20.83 7.23 0.03
N GLN A 129 -21.33 6.11 0.54
CA GLN A 129 -22.35 6.10 1.60
C GLN A 129 -21.79 6.52 2.97
N ALA A 130 -20.49 6.34 3.18
CA ALA A 130 -19.78 6.82 4.36
C ALA A 130 -19.38 8.30 4.29
N GLY A 131 -19.72 9.03 3.22
CA GLY A 131 -19.21 10.39 2.99
C GLY A 131 -17.70 10.43 2.77
N LEU A 132 -17.10 9.29 2.42
CA LEU A 132 -15.67 9.10 2.15
C LEU A 132 -15.33 9.24 0.66
N GLU A 133 -16.30 9.59 -0.20
CA GLU A 133 -15.92 10.19 -1.47
C GLU A 133 -15.17 11.47 -1.14
N ALA A 134 -13.89 11.53 -1.55
CA ALA A 134 -13.27 12.81 -1.84
C ALA A 134 -14.30 13.62 -2.63
N PRO A 135 -14.52 14.90 -2.33
CA PRO A 135 -15.27 15.74 -3.24
C PRO A 135 -14.71 15.47 -4.63
N LYS A 136 -15.54 14.91 -5.51
CA LYS A 136 -15.23 14.86 -6.93
C LYS A 136 -14.77 16.27 -7.26
N ALA A 137 -13.76 16.42 -8.10
CA ALA A 137 -13.32 17.71 -8.61
C ALA A 137 -14.46 18.58 -9.20
N ALA A 138 -15.70 18.08 -9.26
CA ALA A 138 -16.95 18.81 -9.41
C ALA A 138 -17.18 19.94 -8.38
N ASP A 139 -16.75 19.84 -7.11
CA ASP A 139 -16.75 21.02 -6.22
C ASP A 139 -15.65 22.03 -6.60
N GLY A 140 -14.65 21.57 -7.35
CA GLY A 140 -13.66 22.40 -8.04
C GLY A 140 -14.19 23.07 -9.32
N ALA A 141 -15.43 22.83 -9.75
CA ALA A 141 -16.05 23.62 -10.82
C ALA A 141 -16.60 24.96 -10.30
N ALA A 142 -16.89 25.07 -9.00
CA ALA A 142 -17.36 26.30 -8.36
C ALA A 142 -16.23 27.15 -7.75
N ARG A 143 -15.11 26.52 -7.38
CA ARG A 143 -13.87 27.23 -7.03
C ARG A 143 -13.12 27.45 -8.34
N GLY A 144 -13.00 28.70 -8.81
CA GLY A 144 -12.26 29.03 -10.03
C GLY A 144 -10.87 28.36 -10.08
N ALA A 145 -10.27 28.26 -11.26
CA ALA A 145 -9.03 27.53 -11.56
C ALA A 145 -7.82 27.99 -10.72
N ARG A 146 -7.81 27.67 -9.42
CA ARG A 146 -6.70 27.90 -8.51
C ARG A 146 -5.56 26.99 -8.93
N VAL A 147 -4.34 27.54 -8.89
CA VAL A 147 -3.14 26.79 -9.20
C VAL A 147 -3.02 25.64 -8.21
N ARG A 148 -2.85 24.41 -8.71
CA ARG A 148 -2.67 23.22 -7.88
C ARG A 148 -1.19 23.06 -7.54
N ARG A 149 -0.88 22.95 -6.26
CA ARG A 149 0.46 22.71 -5.72
C ARG A 149 0.51 21.38 -4.98
N ILE A 150 1.62 20.66 -5.11
CA ILE A 150 1.78 19.32 -4.52
C ILE A 150 3.00 19.31 -3.62
N LEU A 151 2.77 18.97 -2.36
CA LEU A 151 3.80 18.78 -1.35
C LEU A 151 3.96 17.29 -1.07
N PHE A 152 5.19 16.80 -1.16
CA PHE A 152 5.54 15.45 -0.74
C PHE A 152 6.24 15.48 0.60
N ALA A 153 5.78 14.67 1.54
CA ALA A 153 6.36 14.55 2.88
C ALA A 153 6.79 13.09 3.15
N TYR A 154 8.05 12.87 3.53
CA TYR A 154 8.57 11.55 3.88
C TYR A 154 9.29 11.55 5.24
N SER A 155 8.93 10.61 6.11
CA SER A 155 9.59 10.39 7.42
C SER A 155 9.10 9.11 8.11
N GLN A 156 9.23 9.05 9.44
CA GLN A 156 8.77 7.97 10.31
C GLN A 156 7.65 8.42 11.29
N SER A 157 7.77 8.11 12.58
CA SER A 157 6.72 8.28 13.61
C SER A 157 6.22 9.71 13.77
N ASN A 158 7.11 10.71 13.69
CA ASN A 158 6.70 12.11 13.79
C ASN A 158 5.82 12.59 12.63
N PHE A 159 5.85 11.92 11.46
CA PHE A 159 4.92 12.17 10.35
C PHE A 159 3.71 11.24 10.37
N ALA A 160 3.90 9.97 10.73
CA ALA A 160 2.83 8.97 10.74
C ALA A 160 1.69 9.31 11.69
N GLY A 161 2.00 10.06 12.77
CA GLY A 161 1.09 10.29 13.88
C GLY A 161 1.13 9.12 14.85
N ILE A 162 1.41 9.41 16.11
CA ILE A 162 1.22 8.48 17.22
C ILE A 162 -0.13 8.79 17.86
N SER A 163 -0.80 7.77 18.39
CA SER A 163 -2.16 7.83 18.92
C SER A 163 -2.36 8.99 19.90
N GLY A 164 -3.36 9.83 19.63
CA GLY A 164 -3.79 10.93 20.47
C GLY A 164 -4.67 11.90 19.68
N GLU A 165 -5.93 12.05 20.07
CA GLU A 165 -6.80 13.08 19.50
C GLU A 165 -6.42 14.42 20.12
N PHE A 166 -5.76 15.26 19.33
CA PHE A 166 -5.56 16.66 19.68
C PHE A 166 -6.20 17.49 18.60
N GLY A 167 -7.11 18.38 19.02
CA GLY A 167 -7.71 19.35 18.12
C GLY A 167 -6.66 20.32 17.59
N TRP A 168 -6.93 20.86 16.42
CA TRP A 168 -6.19 22.00 15.88
C TRP A 168 -6.39 23.22 16.78
N ARG A 169 -5.32 23.94 17.14
CA ARG A 169 -5.42 25.27 17.75
C ARG A 169 -6.03 26.24 16.74
N GLU A 170 -5.60 26.14 15.49
CA GLU A 170 -6.19 26.86 14.36
C GLU A 170 -6.56 25.88 13.25
N ALA A 171 -7.84 25.86 12.87
CA ALA A 171 -8.34 24.97 11.82
C ALA A 171 -7.51 25.11 10.52
N PRO A 172 -7.15 24.00 9.85
CA PRO A 172 -6.44 24.05 8.59
C PRO A 172 -7.23 24.81 7.52
N PRO A 173 -6.56 25.56 6.63
CA PRO A 173 -7.21 26.28 5.55
C PRO A 173 -8.04 25.38 4.63
N PRO A 174 -9.16 25.88 4.07
CA PRO A 174 -10.03 25.11 3.18
C PRO A 174 -9.42 24.81 1.79
N ASN A 175 -8.22 25.33 1.50
CA ASN A 175 -7.42 25.06 0.30
C ASN A 175 -6.29 24.04 0.54
N LEU A 176 -6.24 23.38 1.70
CA LEU A 176 -5.31 22.28 1.96
C LEU A 176 -6.03 20.93 1.96
N PHE A 177 -5.53 20.00 1.17
CA PHE A 177 -6.01 18.64 1.06
C PHE A 177 -4.88 17.64 1.33
N VAL A 178 -5.19 16.51 1.98
CA VAL A 178 -4.20 15.49 2.37
C VAL A 178 -4.61 14.13 1.84
N TRP A 179 -3.65 13.41 1.25
CA TRP A 179 -3.84 12.05 0.80
C TRP A 179 -4.13 11.11 1.97
N ASN A 180 -5.19 10.30 1.88
CA ASN A 180 -5.66 9.43 2.97
C ASN A 180 -4.91 8.07 3.08
N GLY A 181 -3.74 7.93 2.45
CA GLY A 181 -2.92 6.71 2.49
C GLY A 181 -1.45 6.97 2.76
N GLY A 182 -0.67 5.89 2.91
CA GLY A 182 0.79 5.93 2.99
C GLY A 182 1.40 6.29 4.35
N ALA A 183 0.58 6.69 5.33
CA ALA A 183 1.05 7.07 6.67
C ALA A 183 0.30 6.36 7.80
N TRP A 184 1.02 5.52 8.57
CA TRP A 184 0.43 4.65 9.61
C TRP A 184 1.41 4.33 10.75
N ALA A 185 0.88 3.88 11.88
CA ALA A 185 1.65 3.42 13.03
C ALA A 185 1.38 1.93 13.32
N GLY A 186 2.33 1.28 13.99
CA GLY A 186 2.21 -0.10 14.46
C GLY A 186 2.40 -1.18 13.38
N ASN A 187 1.90 -2.38 13.70
CA ASN A 187 1.94 -3.57 12.85
C ASN A 187 0.63 -3.73 12.09
N SER A 188 0.40 -2.84 11.13
CA SER A 188 -0.75 -2.89 10.22
C SER A 188 -0.27 -2.75 8.79
N ARG A 189 -1.01 -3.31 7.82
CA ARG A 189 -0.65 -3.18 6.41
C ARG A 189 -0.74 -1.70 6.02
N ALA A 190 0.25 -1.24 5.27
CA ALA A 190 0.21 0.10 4.69
C ALA A 190 -1.06 0.26 3.86
N THR A 191 -1.80 1.34 4.08
CA THR A 191 -2.96 1.65 3.26
C THR A 191 -2.50 2.35 1.98
N THR A 192 -3.00 1.88 0.84
CA THR A 192 -3.00 2.69 -0.38
C THR A 192 -4.20 3.61 -0.29
N GLY A 193 -3.94 4.91 -0.38
CA GLY A 193 -5.01 5.90 -0.34
C GLY A 193 -5.91 5.79 -1.56
N SER A 194 -7.07 6.44 -1.46
CA SER A 194 -8.10 6.49 -2.49
C SER A 194 -8.58 7.92 -2.77
N ALA A 195 -8.21 8.88 -1.92
CA ALA A 195 -8.79 10.21 -1.90
C ALA A 195 -7.87 11.24 -1.24
N PHE A 196 -8.00 12.49 -1.70
CA PHE A 196 -7.56 13.66 -0.95
C PHE A 196 -8.71 14.16 -0.07
N LEU A 197 -8.48 14.26 1.23
CA LEU A 197 -9.44 14.76 2.21
C LEU A 197 -9.09 16.20 2.60
N PRO A 198 -10.07 17.06 2.94
CA PRO A 198 -9.77 18.35 3.55
C PRO A 198 -8.90 18.16 4.80
N ALA A 199 -7.86 18.98 4.97
CA ALA A 199 -6.92 18.80 6.08
C ALA A 199 -7.55 18.89 7.47
N ARG A 200 -8.66 19.63 7.61
CA ARG A 200 -9.45 19.70 8.86
C ARG A 200 -10.08 18.36 9.27
N ASP A 201 -10.28 17.46 8.31
CA ASP A 201 -10.88 16.13 8.52
C ASP A 201 -9.82 15.05 8.74
N VAL A 202 -8.54 15.44 8.75
CA VAL A 202 -7.39 14.56 8.94
C VAL A 202 -6.76 14.85 10.31
N PRO A 203 -6.34 13.81 11.06
CA PRO A 203 -5.66 14.01 12.33
C PRO A 203 -4.46 14.94 12.19
N LEU A 204 -4.25 15.78 13.20
CA LEU A 204 -3.08 16.65 13.27
C LEU A 204 -1.81 15.81 13.06
N ARG A 205 -0.98 16.22 12.12
CA ARG A 205 0.33 15.64 11.86
C ARG A 205 1.26 16.79 11.52
N LEU A 206 2.53 16.65 11.89
CA LEU A 206 3.52 17.69 11.66
C LEU A 206 3.59 18.18 10.19
N PRO A 207 3.63 17.30 9.16
CA PRO A 207 3.62 17.75 7.77
C PRO A 207 2.31 18.44 7.37
N VAL A 208 1.18 18.11 8.02
CA VAL A 208 -0.11 18.79 7.77
C VAL A 208 -0.06 20.19 8.36
N ALA A 209 0.49 20.37 9.57
CA ALA A 209 0.67 21.69 10.17
C ALA A 209 1.60 22.59 9.35
N TYR A 210 2.73 22.05 8.89
CA TYR A 210 3.63 22.78 7.98
C TYR A 210 2.92 23.18 6.67
N ALA A 211 2.20 22.24 6.04
CA ALA A 211 1.45 22.53 4.82
C ALA A 211 0.30 23.53 5.03
N ALA A 212 -0.32 23.53 6.21
CA ALA A 212 -1.39 24.47 6.56
C ALA A 212 -0.86 25.91 6.53
N GLU A 213 0.34 26.16 7.04
CA GLU A 213 0.96 27.49 7.01
C GLU A 213 1.29 27.95 5.58
N ILE A 214 1.73 27.04 4.71
CA ILE A 214 1.93 27.36 3.30
C ILE A 214 0.59 27.75 2.65
N ALA A 215 -0.44 26.94 2.87
CA ALA A 215 -1.78 27.17 2.31
C ALA A 215 -2.40 28.47 2.84
N ARG A 216 -2.17 28.84 4.10
CA ARG A 216 -2.55 30.14 4.70
C ARG A 216 -1.88 31.31 3.98
N ALA A 217 -0.59 31.17 3.67
CA ALA A 217 0.18 32.20 2.98
C ALA A 217 -0.16 32.35 1.49
N THR A 218 -0.89 31.39 0.91
CA THR A 218 -1.24 31.34 -0.52
C THR A 218 -2.72 30.92 -0.72
N PRO A 219 -3.68 31.74 -0.25
CA PRO A 219 -5.11 31.39 -0.26
C PRO A 219 -5.71 31.17 -1.67
N ASP A 220 -5.03 31.70 -2.69
CA ASP A 220 -5.40 31.60 -4.11
C ASP A 220 -4.85 30.33 -4.79
N GLU A 221 -4.08 29.50 -4.08
CA GLU A 221 -3.58 28.20 -4.56
C GLU A 221 -4.25 27.04 -3.80
N ASP A 222 -4.43 25.88 -4.44
CA ASP A 222 -4.84 24.65 -3.77
C ASP A 222 -3.61 23.78 -3.49
N TRP A 223 -3.43 23.38 -2.23
CA TRP A 223 -2.31 22.53 -1.80
C TRP A 223 -2.75 21.09 -1.55
N TYR A 224 -2.00 20.15 -2.14
CA TYR A 224 -2.23 18.72 -2.02
C TYR A 224 -1.01 18.07 -1.38
N LEU A 225 -1.20 17.53 -0.18
CA LEU A 225 -0.15 16.93 0.63
C LEU A 225 -0.19 15.39 0.52
N ILE A 226 0.92 14.79 0.10
CA ILE A 226 1.13 13.34 0.12
C ILE A 226 2.12 13.02 1.24
N ILE A 227 1.70 12.23 2.23
CA ILE A 227 2.53 11.84 3.36
C ILE A 227 2.87 10.35 3.23
N ILE A 228 4.16 10.02 3.20
CA ILE A 228 4.65 8.66 3.30
C ILE A 228 5.45 8.53 4.59
N GLY A 229 4.97 7.72 5.54
CA GLY A 229 5.74 7.50 6.75
C GLY A 229 5.18 6.45 7.69
N ARG A 230 6.08 5.73 8.35
CA ARG A 230 5.72 4.69 9.32
C ARG A 230 6.58 4.81 10.57
N GLY A 231 5.97 4.68 11.74
CA GLY A 231 6.71 4.74 13.00
C GLY A 231 7.79 3.65 13.11
N GLY A 232 9.03 4.02 13.43
CA GLY A 232 10.12 3.06 13.60
C GLY A 232 10.67 2.48 12.29
N THR A 233 10.50 3.16 11.16
CA THR A 233 11.22 2.81 9.91
C THR A 233 12.22 3.89 9.55
N GLY A 234 13.48 3.48 9.32
CA GLY A 234 14.49 4.33 8.71
C GLY A 234 14.38 4.41 7.19
N VAL A 235 15.20 5.26 6.58
CA VAL A 235 15.37 5.35 5.12
C VAL A 235 15.75 4.02 4.50
N ARG A 236 16.41 3.14 5.26
CA ARG A 236 16.78 1.78 4.82
C ARG A 236 15.57 0.92 4.44
N ALA A 237 14.40 1.18 5.02
CA ALA A 237 13.16 0.52 4.61
C ALA A 237 12.69 0.95 3.19
N LEU A 238 13.16 2.10 2.71
CA LEU A 238 12.94 2.61 1.36
C LEU A 238 14.06 2.16 0.40
N VAL A 239 15.32 2.34 0.79
CA VAL A 239 16.46 2.18 -0.13
C VAL A 239 17.07 0.77 -0.12
N GLY A 240 16.93 0.03 0.98
CA GLY A 240 17.61 -1.24 1.21
C GLY A 240 19.09 -1.06 1.54
N GLU A 241 19.70 -2.09 2.11
CA GLU A 241 21.12 -2.10 2.44
C GLU A 241 21.90 -2.87 1.37
N PRO A 242 22.92 -2.28 0.73
CA PRO A 242 23.60 -2.91 -0.39
C PRO A 242 24.67 -3.88 0.09
N TYR A 243 24.60 -5.12 -0.38
CA TYR A 243 25.63 -6.13 -0.14
C TYR A 243 25.94 -6.85 -1.45
N ASP A 244 27.03 -7.60 -1.45
CA ASP A 244 27.29 -8.59 -2.49
C ASP A 244 26.83 -9.98 -2.04
N TRP A 245 26.15 -10.70 -2.93
CA TRP A 245 25.72 -12.07 -2.64
C TRP A 245 26.90 -13.04 -2.65
N THR A 246 27.00 -13.87 -1.61
CA THR A 246 27.97 -14.97 -1.56
C THR A 246 27.29 -16.34 -1.47
N ARG A 247 27.73 -17.26 -2.35
CA ARG A 247 27.39 -18.69 -2.34
C ARG A 247 28.28 -19.50 -1.42
N ALA A 248 29.31 -18.89 -0.83
CA ALA A 248 30.13 -19.57 0.18
C ALA A 248 29.20 -20.02 1.32
N THR A 249 29.25 -21.31 1.67
CA THR A 249 28.42 -21.88 2.74
C THR A 249 29.13 -21.95 4.09
N GLY A 250 30.43 -21.58 4.15
CA GLY A 250 31.18 -21.43 5.40
C GLY A 250 30.63 -20.33 6.29
N GLU A 251 31.04 -20.29 7.56
CA GLU A 251 30.43 -19.42 8.57
C GLU A 251 30.53 -17.91 8.21
N ASP A 252 31.73 -17.39 7.91
CA ASP A 252 31.91 -15.98 7.59
C ASP A 252 31.53 -15.67 6.12
N PRO A 253 30.54 -14.80 5.84
CA PRO A 253 30.23 -14.38 4.48
C PRO A 253 31.31 -13.49 3.85
N GLY A 254 32.18 -12.87 4.65
CA GLY A 254 33.15 -11.86 4.25
C GLY A 254 32.63 -10.42 4.40
N PRO A 255 33.53 -9.41 4.43
CA PRO A 255 33.14 -8.00 4.55
C PRO A 255 32.23 -7.56 3.41
N GLY A 256 31.13 -6.86 3.69
CA GLY A 256 30.23 -6.36 2.65
C GLY A 256 29.38 -7.42 1.94
N HIS A 257 29.38 -8.66 2.43
CA HIS A 257 28.64 -9.77 1.82
C HIS A 257 27.47 -10.27 2.67
N VAL A 258 26.49 -10.87 1.98
CA VAL A 258 25.36 -11.62 2.54
C VAL A 258 25.32 -13.00 1.89
N GLY A 259 25.08 -14.04 2.67
CA GLY A 259 24.95 -15.41 2.21
C GLY A 259 23.97 -16.22 3.05
N MET A 260 23.74 -17.47 2.64
CA MET A 260 22.98 -18.45 3.43
C MET A 260 23.86 -19.67 3.72
N ASN A 261 23.53 -20.41 4.78
CA ASN A 261 24.08 -21.74 5.00
C ASN A 261 23.55 -22.74 3.95
N ALA A 262 24.10 -23.96 3.95
CA ALA A 262 23.86 -24.93 2.88
C ALA A 262 22.39 -25.41 2.78
N ASP A 263 21.65 -25.43 3.88
CA ASP A 263 20.24 -25.82 3.93
C ASP A 263 19.26 -24.63 3.80
N GLY A 264 19.78 -23.39 3.76
CA GLY A 264 18.99 -22.17 3.62
C GLY A 264 18.19 -21.77 4.87
N THR A 265 18.44 -22.40 6.03
CA THR A 265 17.71 -22.08 7.28
C THR A 265 18.35 -20.95 8.07
N GLN A 266 19.52 -20.47 7.66
CA GLN A 266 20.24 -19.40 8.34
C GLN A 266 20.80 -18.40 7.34
N ILE A 267 20.52 -17.11 7.57
CA ILE A 267 21.15 -16.00 6.86
C ILE A 267 22.41 -15.57 7.61
N ARG A 268 23.45 -15.20 6.86
CA ARG A 268 24.71 -14.68 7.38
C ARG A 268 25.05 -13.38 6.69
N TYR A 269 25.40 -12.35 7.45
CA TYR A 269 25.59 -11.00 6.90
C TYR A 269 26.67 -10.22 7.65
N SER A 270 27.44 -9.43 6.89
CA SER A 270 28.45 -8.56 7.47
C SER A 270 27.83 -7.38 8.24
N LYS A 271 28.52 -6.94 9.30
CA LYS A 271 28.18 -5.69 10.03
C LYS A 271 28.52 -4.43 9.22
N PHE A 272 29.19 -4.57 8.10
CA PHE A 272 29.45 -3.47 7.17
C PHE A 272 28.84 -3.85 5.84
N ASP A 273 28.17 -2.89 5.20
CA ASP A 273 27.66 -3.08 3.85
C ASP A 273 28.80 -3.06 2.83
N ARG A 274 28.50 -3.29 1.54
CA ARG A 274 29.54 -3.37 0.50
C ARG A 274 30.35 -2.08 0.32
N ASP A 275 29.82 -0.94 0.77
CA ASP A 275 30.49 0.35 0.72
C ASP A 275 31.34 0.62 1.98
N GLY A 276 31.43 -0.37 2.88
CA GLY A 276 32.13 -0.25 4.16
C GLY A 276 31.37 0.58 5.19
N ALA A 277 30.11 0.93 4.95
CA ALA A 277 29.31 1.65 5.92
C ALA A 277 28.77 0.67 6.97
N ALA A 278 28.93 1.03 8.24
CA ALA A 278 28.47 0.20 9.32
C ALA A 278 26.94 0.04 9.30
N ARG A 279 26.47 -1.20 9.41
CA ARG A 279 25.07 -1.60 9.54
C ARG A 279 24.94 -2.48 10.79
N TYR A 280 23.77 -2.43 11.45
CA TYR A 280 23.53 -3.25 12.65
C TYR A 280 24.52 -2.99 13.80
N LEU A 281 24.96 -1.74 13.96
CA LEU A 281 25.84 -1.33 15.07
C LEU A 281 25.13 -1.49 16.41
N ASN A 282 23.86 -1.06 16.47
CA ASN A 282 23.05 -1.05 17.70
C ASN A 282 21.77 -1.88 17.58
N THR A 283 21.19 -1.98 16.38
CA THR A 283 20.10 -2.92 16.12
C THR A 283 20.72 -4.28 15.91
N SER A 284 20.50 -5.19 16.87
CA SER A 284 21.13 -6.51 16.87
C SER A 284 20.77 -7.32 15.63
N SER A 285 19.59 -7.11 15.03
CA SER A 285 18.93 -8.06 14.14
C SER A 285 18.25 -7.50 12.89
N LEU A 286 17.89 -8.41 11.98
CA LEU A 286 16.99 -8.15 10.85
C LEU A 286 15.53 -7.95 11.31
N GLY A 287 15.27 -7.85 12.61
CA GLY A 287 13.97 -7.97 13.23
C GLY A 287 13.58 -9.45 13.43
N THR A 288 12.54 -9.64 14.25
CA THR A 288 11.90 -10.94 14.55
C THR A 288 10.38 -10.84 14.41
N ASN A 289 9.87 -9.73 13.87
CA ASN A 289 8.44 -9.49 13.72
C ASN A 289 7.90 -10.23 12.49
N PRO A 290 7.10 -11.30 12.65
CA PRO A 290 6.65 -12.12 11.53
C PRO A 290 5.65 -11.38 10.63
N PHE A 291 5.12 -10.23 11.05
CA PHE A 291 4.13 -9.46 10.28
C PHE A 291 4.71 -8.91 8.97
N TYR A 292 6.00 -8.58 8.93
CA TYR A 292 6.69 -8.15 7.72
C TYR A 292 7.82 -9.13 7.41
N PRO A 293 7.82 -9.77 6.22
CA PRO A 293 8.98 -10.54 5.81
C PRO A 293 10.15 -9.60 5.53
N ALA A 294 11.34 -10.03 5.92
CA ALA A 294 12.59 -9.49 5.39
C ALA A 294 12.72 -9.93 3.93
N ARG A 295 13.56 -9.22 3.17
CA ARG A 295 13.79 -9.52 1.76
C ARG A 295 15.23 -9.30 1.38
N ILE A 296 15.77 -10.19 0.57
CA ILE A 296 16.94 -9.90 -0.26
C ILE A 296 16.51 -9.92 -1.71
N GLU A 297 16.94 -8.93 -2.48
CA GLU A 297 16.63 -8.85 -3.92
C GLU A 297 17.85 -8.39 -4.71
N SER A 298 17.96 -8.85 -5.97
CA SER A 298 18.97 -8.32 -6.88
C SER A 298 18.71 -6.84 -7.18
N VAL A 299 19.76 -6.02 -7.24
CA VAL A 299 19.61 -4.61 -7.68
C VAL A 299 19.21 -4.53 -9.15
N ALA A 300 19.73 -5.43 -9.99
CA ALA A 300 19.46 -5.43 -11.44
C ALA A 300 18.06 -5.96 -11.77
N ASP A 301 17.52 -6.86 -10.95
CA ASP A 301 16.20 -7.47 -11.17
C ASP A 301 15.47 -7.73 -9.85
N PRO A 302 14.99 -6.68 -9.16
CA PRO A 302 14.41 -6.81 -7.84
C PRO A 302 13.06 -7.53 -7.84
N GLU A 303 12.36 -7.58 -8.98
CA GLU A 303 11.02 -8.17 -9.08
C GLU A 303 11.06 -9.66 -9.39
N THR A 304 12.08 -10.15 -10.12
CA THR A 304 12.15 -11.58 -10.48
C THR A 304 13.28 -12.35 -9.81
N CYS A 305 14.24 -11.68 -9.16
CA CYS A 305 15.33 -12.33 -8.44
C CYS A 305 15.35 -11.88 -6.96
N TYR A 306 14.68 -12.64 -6.10
CA TYR A 306 14.56 -12.32 -4.68
C TYR A 306 14.28 -13.54 -3.79
N VAL A 307 14.53 -13.37 -2.49
CA VAL A 307 14.05 -14.25 -1.42
C VAL A 307 13.41 -13.42 -0.31
N GLU A 308 12.26 -13.86 0.18
CA GLU A 308 11.58 -13.31 1.35
C GLU A 308 11.61 -14.32 2.49
N PHE A 309 11.82 -13.86 3.71
CA PHE A 309 11.96 -14.73 4.87
C PHE A 309 11.54 -14.03 6.16
N THR A 310 11.23 -14.82 7.18
CA THR A 310 11.03 -14.35 8.55
C THR A 310 12.16 -14.85 9.43
N SER A 311 12.77 -13.98 10.22
CA SER A 311 13.74 -14.42 11.22
C SER A 311 13.01 -15.10 12.37
N THR A 312 13.48 -16.28 12.76
CA THR A 312 12.86 -17.11 13.79
C THR A 312 13.58 -17.03 15.13
N ALA A 313 14.75 -16.39 15.18
CA ALA A 313 15.55 -16.18 16.38
C ALA A 313 16.25 -14.82 16.39
N GLU A 314 16.73 -14.42 17.56
CA GLU A 314 17.71 -13.33 17.66
C GLU A 314 19.03 -13.74 16.98
N PRO A 315 19.80 -12.79 16.45
CA PRO A 315 21.01 -13.09 15.69
C PRO A 315 22.18 -13.42 16.62
N THR A 316 23.02 -14.32 16.15
CA THR A 316 24.30 -14.65 16.78
C THR A 316 25.40 -13.75 16.24
N VAL A 317 26.24 -13.22 17.13
CA VAL A 317 27.31 -12.26 16.79
C VAL A 317 28.63 -12.98 16.64
N HIS A 318 29.27 -12.83 15.48
CA HIS A 318 30.51 -13.51 15.13
C HIS A 318 31.62 -12.50 14.77
N GLY A 319 31.97 -11.64 15.73
CA GLY A 319 32.97 -10.59 15.48
C GLY A 319 32.50 -9.56 14.44
N ALA A 320 32.95 -9.67 13.18
CA ALA A 320 32.66 -8.73 12.10
C ALA A 320 31.36 -9.03 11.33
N TRP A 321 30.71 -10.16 11.58
CA TRP A 321 29.48 -10.58 10.91
C TRP A 321 28.46 -11.15 11.92
N ARG A 322 27.26 -11.47 11.43
CA ARG A 322 26.15 -12.03 12.21
C ARG A 322 25.50 -13.17 11.45
N SER A 323 24.95 -14.14 12.17
CA SER A 323 24.00 -15.11 11.62
C SER A 323 22.62 -14.95 12.26
N GLN A 324 21.56 -15.34 11.56
CA GLN A 324 20.21 -15.35 12.11
C GLN A 324 19.42 -16.50 11.50
N ASP A 325 18.72 -17.25 12.33
CA ASP A 325 17.85 -18.34 11.85
C ASP A 325 16.62 -17.74 11.17
N ILE A 326 16.23 -18.34 10.03
CA ILE A 326 15.19 -17.83 9.15
C ILE A 326 14.28 -18.96 8.66
N GLN A 327 13.07 -18.57 8.30
CA GLN A 327 12.14 -19.38 7.51
C GLN A 327 11.84 -18.65 6.20
N ILE A 328 12.16 -19.29 5.06
CA ILE A 328 11.83 -18.75 3.74
C ILE A 328 10.31 -18.77 3.55
N THR A 329 9.75 -17.63 3.12
CA THR A 329 8.31 -17.43 2.91
C THR A 329 7.95 -17.23 1.45
N ALA A 330 8.87 -16.72 0.63
CA ALA A 330 8.73 -16.65 -0.82
C ALA A 330 10.10 -16.60 -1.50
N THR A 331 10.15 -16.99 -2.77
CA THR A 331 11.37 -16.92 -3.59
C THR A 331 11.00 -16.79 -5.07
N ALA A 332 11.84 -16.09 -5.83
CA ALA A 332 11.82 -16.10 -7.29
C ALA A 332 13.27 -16.08 -7.79
N ASN A 333 13.62 -17.02 -8.69
CA ASN A 333 14.95 -17.16 -9.32
C ASN A 333 16.15 -17.04 -8.36
N TRP A 334 16.01 -17.51 -7.13
CA TRP A 334 17.05 -17.43 -6.09
C TRP A 334 17.84 -18.76 -5.95
N PRO A 335 19.15 -18.72 -5.65
CA PRO A 335 20.01 -17.56 -5.46
C PRO A 335 20.66 -17.02 -6.75
N PRO A 336 21.05 -15.74 -6.79
CA PRO A 336 21.77 -15.17 -7.92
C PRO A 336 23.21 -15.70 -8.03
N ALA A 337 23.96 -15.22 -9.03
CA ALA A 337 25.38 -15.53 -9.20
C ALA A 337 26.23 -14.96 -8.04
N GLN A 338 27.38 -15.57 -7.75
CA GLN A 338 28.36 -15.04 -6.79
C GLN A 338 28.72 -13.60 -7.15
N GLY A 339 28.79 -12.70 -6.16
CA GLY A 339 29.15 -11.30 -6.35
C GLY A 339 28.05 -10.45 -6.98
N THR A 340 26.83 -10.98 -7.14
CA THR A 340 25.69 -10.16 -7.57
C THR A 340 25.39 -9.12 -6.50
N GLU A 341 25.28 -7.86 -6.91
CA GLU A 341 24.82 -6.79 -6.03
C GLU A 341 23.36 -7.01 -5.63
N ILE A 342 23.09 -7.03 -4.33
CA ILE A 342 21.77 -7.21 -3.75
C ILE A 342 21.42 -6.07 -2.79
N ARG A 343 20.13 -5.92 -2.51
CA ARG A 343 19.60 -5.10 -1.43
C ARG A 343 18.98 -6.00 -0.37
N MET A 344 19.36 -5.78 0.87
CA MET A 344 18.77 -6.44 2.03
C MET A 344 17.81 -5.48 2.75
N PHE A 345 16.61 -5.97 3.04
CA PHE A 345 15.56 -5.30 3.80
C PHE A 345 15.25 -6.11 5.05
N GLN A 346 15.18 -5.42 6.19
CA GLN A 346 14.78 -5.99 7.47
C GLN A 346 13.28 -6.36 7.48
N GLN A 347 12.84 -7.07 8.52
CA GLN A 347 11.44 -7.38 8.84
C GLN A 347 10.65 -6.13 9.26
N LEU A 348 10.60 -5.17 8.34
CA LEU A 348 9.93 -3.88 8.43
C LEU A 348 9.15 -3.67 7.12
N PRO A 349 8.14 -2.79 7.10
CA PRO A 349 7.45 -2.52 5.85
C PRO A 349 8.42 -1.96 4.81
N ARG A 350 8.39 -2.53 3.61
CA ARG A 350 9.16 -2.04 2.45
C ARG A 350 8.55 -0.72 1.97
N MET A 351 9.06 0.39 2.49
CA MET A 351 8.56 1.74 2.21
C MET A 351 8.63 2.10 0.73
N ARG A 352 9.51 1.45 -0.05
CA ARG A 352 9.56 1.59 -1.52
C ARG A 352 8.23 1.29 -2.19
N GLN A 353 7.63 0.16 -1.86
CA GLN A 353 6.37 -0.28 -2.47
C GLN A 353 5.23 0.64 -2.04
N VAL A 354 5.23 1.06 -0.78
CA VAL A 354 4.23 1.98 -0.23
C VAL A 354 4.31 3.36 -0.88
N LEU A 355 5.52 3.90 -1.05
CA LEU A 355 5.79 5.16 -1.73
C LEU A 355 5.33 5.07 -3.19
N ALA A 356 5.76 4.06 -3.94
CA ALA A 356 5.41 3.91 -5.35
C ALA A 356 3.90 3.80 -5.56
N ALA A 357 3.22 2.97 -4.76
CA ALA A 357 1.77 2.78 -4.84
C ALA A 357 0.99 4.05 -4.51
N ASN A 358 1.33 4.74 -3.41
CA ASN A 358 0.57 5.92 -2.99
C ASN A 358 0.83 7.13 -3.88
N VAL A 359 2.09 7.39 -4.27
CA VAL A 359 2.41 8.55 -5.10
C VAL A 359 1.75 8.43 -6.47
N ALA A 360 1.83 7.26 -7.12
CA ALA A 360 1.23 7.06 -8.44
C ALA A 360 -0.29 7.26 -8.43
N VAL A 361 -0.99 6.66 -7.45
CA VAL A 361 -2.44 6.76 -7.31
C VAL A 361 -2.88 8.17 -6.91
N ALA A 362 -2.10 8.87 -6.07
CA ALA A 362 -2.39 10.25 -5.71
C ALA A 362 -2.33 11.19 -6.93
N PHE A 363 -1.31 11.07 -7.78
CA PHE A 363 -1.24 11.85 -9.03
C PHE A 363 -2.38 11.52 -10.00
N GLU A 364 -2.78 10.24 -10.09
CA GLU A 364 -3.94 9.83 -10.87
C GLU A 364 -5.24 10.44 -10.34
N ALA A 365 -5.45 10.46 -9.02
CA ALA A 365 -6.60 11.10 -8.39
C ALA A 365 -6.69 12.61 -8.67
N LEU A 366 -5.56 13.28 -8.89
CA LEU A 366 -5.50 14.69 -9.30
C LEU A 366 -5.71 14.90 -10.80
N GLY A 367 -5.81 13.83 -11.60
CA GLY A 367 -5.87 13.88 -13.05
C GLY A 367 -4.56 14.30 -13.71
N LEU A 368 -3.43 14.22 -13.00
CA LEU A 368 -2.12 14.66 -13.48
C LEU A 368 -1.36 13.51 -14.15
N ASN A 369 -0.83 13.79 -15.33
CA ASN A 369 -0.13 12.82 -16.18
C ASN A 369 1.14 13.42 -16.82
N GLY A 370 2.03 12.53 -17.29
CA GLY A 370 3.27 12.94 -17.96
C GLY A 370 4.10 13.92 -17.13
N THR A 371 4.49 15.03 -17.74
CA THR A 371 5.34 16.07 -17.14
C THR A 371 4.66 16.89 -16.04
N SER A 372 3.32 16.84 -15.94
CA SER A 372 2.57 17.53 -14.88
C SER A 372 2.62 16.80 -13.54
N ARG A 373 3.11 15.55 -13.51
CA ARG A 373 3.34 14.78 -12.28
C ARG A 373 4.59 15.28 -11.56
N ARG A 374 4.51 16.45 -10.93
CA ARG A 374 5.64 17.06 -10.22
C ARG A 374 5.25 17.54 -8.83
N PHE A 375 6.13 17.27 -7.87
CA PHE A 375 6.12 17.92 -6.58
C PHE A 375 6.62 19.35 -6.72
N ASP A 376 5.85 20.29 -6.19
CA ASP A 376 6.25 21.68 -6.03
C ASP A 376 7.18 21.84 -4.83
N ARG A 377 7.14 20.89 -3.88
CA ARG A 377 7.98 20.90 -2.68
C ARG A 377 8.14 19.50 -2.09
N VAL A 378 9.32 19.23 -1.54
CA VAL A 378 9.63 17.99 -0.82
C VAL A 378 10.02 18.35 0.61
N PHE A 379 9.37 17.73 1.58
CA PHE A 379 9.67 17.83 3.00
C PHE A 379 10.15 16.47 3.53
N LEU A 380 11.43 16.39 3.87
CA LEU A 380 12.03 15.23 4.47
C LEU A 380 12.27 15.52 5.95
N TRP A 381 11.70 14.70 6.83
CA TRP A 381 12.12 14.71 8.23
C TRP A 381 13.04 13.50 8.44
N PRO A 382 14.36 13.72 8.55
CA PRO A 382 15.33 12.64 8.64
C PRO A 382 15.04 11.74 9.84
N THR A 383 15.17 10.44 9.66
CA THR A 383 14.62 9.50 10.64
C THR A 383 15.55 9.31 11.85
N GLU A 384 14.99 9.40 13.05
CA GLU A 384 15.56 8.97 14.32
C GLU A 384 16.16 7.54 14.29
N SER A 385 15.62 6.66 13.44
CA SER A 385 16.10 5.28 13.27
C SER A 385 17.45 5.20 12.54
N ASP A 386 17.85 6.28 11.86
CA ASP A 386 19.09 6.35 11.08
C ASP A 386 20.20 7.17 11.77
N ILE A 387 19.93 7.75 12.95
CA ILE A 387 20.86 8.65 13.66
C ILE A 387 22.26 8.05 13.86
N VAL A 388 22.35 6.74 14.08
CA VAL A 388 23.62 6.02 14.30
C VAL A 388 24.36 5.69 12.99
N TYR A 389 23.75 5.99 11.85
CA TYR A 389 24.24 5.70 10.50
C TYR A 389 24.48 6.98 9.69
N ALA A 390 24.80 8.10 10.36
CA ALA A 390 25.03 9.40 9.73
C ALA A 390 25.95 9.36 8.49
N PRO A 391 27.11 8.66 8.50
CA PRO A 391 27.98 8.61 7.31
C PRO A 391 27.30 7.95 6.11
N ALA A 392 26.55 6.88 6.35
CA ALA A 392 25.88 6.13 5.29
C ALA A 392 24.69 6.92 4.72
N TYR A 393 23.95 7.60 5.60
CA TYR A 393 22.87 8.49 5.20
C TYR A 393 23.39 9.65 4.34
N GLU A 394 24.44 10.31 4.80
CA GLU A 394 25.06 11.44 4.11
C GLU A 394 25.59 11.06 2.73
N ASN A 395 26.34 9.95 2.64
CA ASN A 395 27.09 9.64 1.43
C ASN A 395 26.27 8.87 0.39
N ARG A 396 25.13 8.28 0.78
CA ARG A 396 24.37 7.40 -0.11
C ARG A 396 22.87 7.46 0.09
N ASP A 397 22.39 7.12 1.29
CA ASP A 397 20.97 6.79 1.47
C ASP A 397 20.05 8.00 1.20
N PHE A 398 20.52 9.24 1.47
CA PHE A 398 19.78 10.46 1.17
C PHE A 398 19.50 10.65 -0.32
N GLU A 399 20.51 10.46 -1.17
CA GLU A 399 20.35 10.65 -2.63
C GLU A 399 19.44 9.57 -3.22
N GLN A 400 19.50 8.34 -2.70
CA GLN A 400 18.65 7.24 -3.14
C GLN A 400 17.16 7.47 -2.86
N ILE A 401 16.79 8.38 -1.94
CA ILE A 401 15.39 8.83 -1.82
C ILE A 401 14.93 9.43 -3.15
N PHE A 402 15.77 10.22 -3.80
CA PHE A 402 15.46 10.89 -5.06
C PHE A 402 15.46 9.94 -6.25
N ASP A 403 16.15 8.81 -6.21
CA ASP A 403 16.00 7.76 -7.23
C ASP A 403 14.56 7.22 -7.26
N HIS A 404 13.91 7.14 -6.08
CA HIS A 404 12.54 6.66 -5.94
C HIS A 404 11.47 7.70 -6.28
N ILE A 405 11.79 9.00 -6.17
CA ILE A 405 10.88 10.09 -6.53
C ILE A 405 11.32 10.92 -7.75
N GLY A 406 12.34 10.47 -8.48
CA GLY A 406 13.00 11.22 -9.56
C GLY A 406 12.06 11.61 -10.68
N ALA A 407 11.09 10.74 -10.98
CA ALA A 407 10.02 11.01 -11.94
C ALA A 407 9.11 12.18 -11.54
N TYR A 408 9.12 12.58 -10.27
CA TYR A 408 8.23 13.59 -9.67
C TYR A 408 8.96 14.85 -9.21
N VAL A 409 10.30 14.90 -9.27
CA VAL A 409 11.08 16.08 -8.85
C VAL A 409 11.88 16.65 -10.01
N THR A 410 12.25 17.92 -9.93
CA THR A 410 13.21 18.54 -10.84
C THR A 410 14.38 19.12 -10.04
N ALA A 411 15.42 19.61 -10.73
CA ALA A 411 16.49 20.36 -10.10
C ALA A 411 15.99 21.62 -9.36
N ALA A 412 14.82 22.16 -9.75
CA ALA A 412 14.19 23.30 -9.10
C ALA A 412 13.24 22.91 -7.96
N THR A 413 12.93 21.62 -7.75
CA THR A 413 12.02 21.22 -6.66
C THR A 413 12.70 21.40 -5.31
N PRO A 414 12.26 22.34 -4.46
CA PRO A 414 12.87 22.60 -3.17
C PRO A 414 12.70 21.42 -2.22
N VAL A 415 13.74 21.19 -1.43
CA VAL A 415 13.86 20.12 -0.45
C VAL A 415 14.12 20.75 0.90
N LEU A 416 13.15 20.61 1.79
CA LEU A 416 13.26 21.03 3.17
C LEU A 416 13.61 19.83 4.05
N MET A 417 14.60 20.02 4.92
CA MET A 417 14.97 19.12 5.99
C MET A 417 14.87 19.84 7.35
N THR A 418 14.73 19.06 8.42
CA THR A 418 14.65 19.59 9.79
C THR A 418 15.76 19.05 10.69
N LEU A 419 16.18 19.91 11.61
CA LEU A 419 16.97 19.68 12.82
C LEU A 419 16.25 20.39 13.97
N PRO A 420 16.66 20.26 15.23
CA PRO A 420 17.20 19.08 15.88
C PRO A 420 16.07 18.11 16.20
N TRP A 421 16.28 16.84 15.90
CA TRP A 421 15.50 15.73 16.44
C TRP A 421 16.23 14.42 16.12
N PRO A 422 16.30 13.41 17.01
CA PRO A 422 15.67 13.25 18.34
C PRO A 422 16.37 13.93 19.54
N HIS A 423 15.63 14.12 20.63
CA HIS A 423 16.11 14.61 21.94
C HIS A 423 16.11 13.47 22.95
N GLY A 424 17.24 12.81 23.19
CA GLY A 424 17.34 11.77 24.22
C GLY A 424 18.66 11.84 24.97
N ALA A 425 18.67 11.41 26.23
CA ALA A 425 19.91 11.25 26.97
C ALA A 425 20.78 10.15 26.33
N GLY A 426 22.08 10.38 26.22
CA GLY A 426 23.04 9.37 25.75
C GLY A 426 23.14 9.21 24.23
N ILE A 427 22.39 9.99 23.44
CA ILE A 427 22.51 10.01 21.98
C ILE A 427 23.21 11.27 21.43
N ASP A 428 23.72 12.15 22.31
CA ASP A 428 24.25 13.46 21.92
C ASP A 428 25.32 13.36 20.83
N LYS A 429 26.29 12.44 20.99
CA LYS A 429 27.34 12.23 19.98
C LYS A 429 26.79 11.79 18.63
N ALA A 430 25.84 10.85 18.62
CA ALA A 430 25.21 10.37 17.39
C ALA A 430 24.37 11.47 16.74
N ARG A 431 23.63 12.23 17.56
CA ARG A 431 22.82 13.37 17.15
C ARG A 431 23.68 14.47 16.52
N ASP A 432 24.80 14.82 17.13
CA ASP A 432 25.68 15.87 16.60
C ASP A 432 26.31 15.45 15.26
N ALA A 433 26.72 14.18 15.14
CA ALA A 433 27.18 13.62 13.87
C ALA A 433 26.08 13.66 12.80
N TRP A 434 24.85 13.31 13.17
CA TRP A 434 23.67 13.37 12.30
C TRP A 434 23.34 14.80 11.86
N HIS A 435 23.35 15.75 12.79
CA HIS A 435 23.13 17.17 12.50
C HIS A 435 24.19 17.72 11.54
N ALA A 436 25.45 17.35 11.75
CA ALA A 436 26.54 17.74 10.86
C ALA A 436 26.37 17.15 9.45
N ALA A 437 25.96 15.88 9.35
CA ALA A 437 25.66 15.21 8.09
C ALA A 437 24.54 15.93 7.31
N LEU A 438 23.42 16.28 7.96
CA LEU A 438 22.30 16.97 7.32
C LEU A 438 22.69 18.38 6.82
N ARG A 439 23.50 19.11 7.59
CA ARG A 439 24.04 20.41 7.14
C ARG A 439 24.95 20.25 5.92
N ARG A 440 25.81 19.22 5.88
CA ARG A 440 26.63 18.93 4.70
C ARG A 440 25.78 18.52 3.49
N ILE A 441 24.74 17.71 3.68
CA ILE A 441 23.78 17.35 2.62
C ILE A 441 23.14 18.60 2.01
N ALA A 442 22.69 19.55 2.84
CA ALA A 442 22.14 20.81 2.33
C ALA A 442 23.18 21.67 1.62
N ALA A 443 24.40 21.74 2.16
CA ALA A 443 25.48 22.52 1.56
C ALA A 443 25.93 22.01 0.16
N ARG A 444 25.63 20.76 -0.20
CA ARG A 444 25.90 20.22 -1.54
C ARG A 444 25.02 20.83 -2.63
N ASP A 445 23.83 21.32 -2.27
CA ASP A 445 22.90 21.95 -3.21
C ASP A 445 22.06 23.01 -2.47
N PRO A 446 22.66 24.14 -2.07
CA PRO A 446 22.01 25.14 -1.22
C PRO A 446 20.88 25.90 -1.95
N LEU A 447 20.84 25.83 -3.28
CA LEU A 447 19.76 26.38 -4.10
C LEU A 447 18.50 25.52 -4.10
N ARG A 448 18.60 24.27 -3.65
CA ARG A 448 17.47 23.34 -3.60
C ARG A 448 17.20 22.86 -2.19
N ARG A 449 18.24 22.63 -1.39
CA ARG A 449 18.20 21.93 -0.12
C ARG A 449 18.39 22.89 1.03
N ARG A 450 17.46 22.85 1.97
CA ARG A 450 17.48 23.69 3.16
C ARG A 450 17.33 22.85 4.40
N VAL A 451 17.92 23.33 5.49
CA VAL A 451 17.81 22.72 6.80
C VAL A 451 17.29 23.77 7.76
N VAL A 452 16.10 23.55 8.31
CA VAL A 452 15.55 24.36 9.38
C VAL A 452 15.90 23.74 10.73
N SER A 453 16.42 24.54 11.65
CA SER A 453 16.78 24.10 12.99
C SER A 453 15.78 24.59 14.04
N LEU A 454 15.00 23.71 14.65
CA LEU A 454 14.13 24.02 15.79
C LEU A 454 14.90 24.50 17.02
N ALA A 455 16.22 24.30 17.09
CA ALA A 455 17.06 24.85 18.18
C ALA A 455 16.99 26.38 18.24
N ALA A 456 16.74 27.04 17.10
CA ALA A 456 16.60 28.49 17.04
C ALA A 456 15.23 28.98 17.57
N THR A 457 14.35 28.10 18.07
CA THR A 457 13.21 28.51 18.89
C THR A 457 13.57 28.91 20.31
N GLY A 458 14.78 28.55 20.79
CA GLY A 458 15.14 28.70 22.21
C GLY A 458 14.38 27.72 23.13
N ARG A 459 13.67 26.73 22.57
CA ARG A 459 13.07 25.64 23.36
C ARG A 459 14.06 24.48 23.49
N ASP A 460 14.32 24.09 24.72
CA ASP A 460 15.21 22.96 25.03
C ASP A 460 14.57 21.60 24.72
N SER A 461 13.23 21.54 24.73
CA SER A 461 12.43 20.36 24.37
C SER A 461 11.08 20.78 23.80
N TRP A 462 10.50 19.92 22.96
CA TRP A 462 9.16 20.09 22.37
C TRP A 462 8.13 19.20 23.04
N ASP A 463 8.29 18.97 24.35
CA ASP A 463 7.56 17.99 25.14
C ASP A 463 7.60 16.62 24.43
N THR A 464 8.62 15.81 24.75
CA THR A 464 8.67 14.45 24.21
C THR A 464 7.72 13.54 24.97
N ASP A 465 7.25 12.47 24.33
CA ASP A 465 6.68 11.35 25.06
C ASP A 465 7.73 10.67 25.95
N ALA A 466 7.32 9.66 26.71
CA ALA A 466 8.15 9.00 27.73
C ALA A 466 9.46 8.38 27.20
N ASN A 467 9.59 8.15 25.89
CA ASN A 467 10.81 7.60 25.30
C ASN A 467 11.76 8.67 24.72
N ALA A 468 11.40 9.95 24.81
CA ALA A 468 12.20 11.07 24.31
C ALA A 468 12.38 11.10 22.76
N VAL A 469 11.60 10.31 22.02
CA VAL A 469 11.71 10.17 20.56
C VAL A 469 10.53 10.78 19.83
N HIS A 470 9.34 10.86 20.43
CA HIS A 470 8.19 11.44 19.74
C HIS A 470 7.86 12.83 20.25
N VAL A 471 7.62 13.74 19.30
CA VAL A 471 7.03 15.05 19.62
C VAL A 471 5.61 14.82 20.11
N VAL A 472 5.24 15.36 21.27
CA VAL A 472 3.84 15.29 21.73
C VAL A 472 2.92 15.95 20.72
N GLN A 473 1.70 15.46 20.66
CA GLN A 473 0.73 15.89 19.68
C GLN A 473 0.44 17.40 19.74
N SER A 474 0.44 18.00 20.94
CA SER A 474 0.21 19.43 21.17
C SER A 474 1.30 20.35 20.61
N ALA A 475 2.52 19.83 20.39
CA ALA A 475 3.66 20.59 19.89
C ALA A 475 3.80 20.53 18.36
N LYS A 476 3.20 19.54 17.69
CA LYS A 476 3.35 19.34 16.23
C LYS A 476 2.86 20.53 15.40
N GLU A 477 1.75 21.15 15.83
CA GLU A 477 1.22 22.35 15.16
C GLU A 477 2.21 23.52 15.26
N GLU A 478 2.76 23.74 16.45
CA GLU A 478 3.72 24.81 16.70
C GLU A 478 5.05 24.58 15.98
N ILE A 479 5.51 23.34 15.89
CA ILE A 479 6.70 23.00 15.09
C ILE A 479 6.44 23.27 13.61
N GLY A 480 5.28 22.87 13.07
CA GLY A 480 4.90 23.16 11.69
C GLY A 480 4.93 24.66 11.38
N TYR A 481 4.36 25.47 12.29
CA TYR A 481 4.43 26.93 12.28
C TYR A 481 5.85 27.47 12.26
N TYR A 482 6.69 27.00 13.18
CA TYR A 482 8.07 27.46 13.26
C TYR A 482 8.85 27.12 11.99
N ILE A 483 8.69 25.90 11.48
CA ILE A 483 9.37 25.45 10.26
C ILE A 483 9.04 26.38 9.09
N ARG A 484 7.75 26.70 8.89
CA ARG A 484 7.36 27.60 7.81
C ARG A 484 7.91 29.01 8.01
N ARG A 485 7.90 29.54 9.24
CA ARG A 485 8.46 30.88 9.51
C ARG A 485 9.96 30.96 9.27
N ALA A 486 10.71 29.96 9.71
CA ALA A 486 12.16 29.92 9.48
C ALA A 486 12.46 29.90 7.98
N GLU A 487 11.73 29.09 7.22
CA GLU A 487 11.84 29.05 5.77
C GLU A 487 11.46 30.37 5.09
N ALA A 488 10.36 31.00 5.52
CA ALA A 488 9.90 32.28 4.99
C ALA A 488 10.90 33.41 5.26
N ALA A 489 11.53 33.42 6.43
CA ALA A 489 12.57 34.39 6.76
C ALA A 489 13.79 34.27 5.83
N GLU A 490 14.18 33.05 5.47
CA GLU A 490 15.23 32.82 4.48
C GLU A 490 14.81 33.22 3.05
N GLU A 491 13.55 32.98 2.68
CA GLU A 491 12.98 33.45 1.40
C GLU A 491 13.01 34.99 1.32
N GLN A 492 12.65 35.69 2.40
CA GLN A 492 12.69 37.15 2.50
C GLN A 492 14.12 37.71 2.49
N ALA A 493 15.10 36.96 3.03
CA ALA A 493 16.51 37.33 3.00
C ALA A 493 17.17 37.21 1.61
N GLY A 494 16.38 37.03 0.53
CA GLY A 494 16.87 36.95 -0.84
C GLY A 494 17.57 35.63 -1.18
N ARG A 495 17.46 34.61 -0.32
CA ARG A 495 17.96 33.25 -0.61
C ARG A 495 16.90 32.41 -1.29
N THR A 496 16.00 33.04 -2.05
CA THR A 496 14.74 32.48 -2.52
C THR A 496 14.95 31.26 -3.43
N LEU A 497 14.19 30.20 -3.16
CA LEU A 497 14.06 29.07 -4.08
C LEU A 497 13.27 29.55 -5.30
N ALA A 498 13.80 29.36 -6.50
CA ALA A 498 13.05 29.72 -7.71
C ALA A 498 11.75 28.90 -7.75
N PRO A 499 10.58 29.52 -7.91
CA PRO A 499 9.34 28.76 -8.02
C PRO A 499 9.40 27.85 -9.25
N VAL A 500 8.93 26.61 -9.10
CA VAL A 500 8.77 25.70 -10.23
C VAL A 500 7.67 26.26 -11.13
N ALA A 501 8.05 26.87 -12.25
CA ALA A 501 7.10 27.33 -13.24
C ALA A 501 6.37 26.11 -13.84
N ARG A 502 5.06 26.00 -13.58
CA ARG A 502 4.21 25.10 -14.35
C ARG A 502 3.74 25.85 -15.58
N THR A 503 4.13 25.38 -16.76
CA THR A 503 3.37 25.70 -17.95
C THR A 503 2.03 24.99 -17.82
N GLU A 504 1.00 25.71 -17.36
CA GLU A 504 -0.36 25.23 -17.42
C GLU A 504 -0.69 25.03 -18.90
N GLY A 505 -0.57 23.79 -19.37
CA GLY A 505 -1.20 23.37 -20.61
C GLY A 505 -2.70 23.46 -20.40
N ALA A 506 -3.27 24.64 -20.66
CA ALA A 506 -4.70 24.82 -20.75
C ALA A 506 -5.21 23.81 -21.79
N SER A 507 -5.81 22.73 -21.29
CA SER A 507 -6.44 21.70 -22.10
C SER A 507 -7.64 22.33 -22.79
N ALA A 508 -7.42 22.90 -23.98
CA ALA A 508 -8.46 23.08 -24.98
C ALA A 508 -8.92 21.68 -25.40
N LEU A 509 -9.88 21.13 -24.66
CA LEU A 509 -10.65 19.94 -25.03
C LEU A 509 -11.55 20.33 -26.21
N LYS A 510 -10.96 20.41 -27.42
CA LYS A 510 -11.73 20.23 -28.65
C LYS A 510 -11.97 18.74 -28.83
N ALA A 511 -13.24 18.38 -28.97
CA ALA A 511 -13.68 17.04 -29.29
C ALA A 511 -13.12 16.63 -30.67
N GLU A 512 -12.00 15.93 -30.69
CA GLU A 512 -11.55 15.18 -31.85
C GLU A 512 -11.97 13.72 -31.72
N THR A 513 -12.65 13.26 -32.75
CA THR A 513 -13.18 11.91 -32.96
C THR A 513 -12.10 10.85 -32.85
N ARG A 514 -12.36 9.83 -32.01
CA ARG A 514 -11.54 8.61 -31.83
C ARG A 514 -11.28 7.87 -33.15
N PRO A 515 -10.06 7.32 -33.36
CA PRO A 515 -9.88 6.08 -34.11
C PRO A 515 -9.71 4.86 -33.18
N ALA A 516 -9.88 3.69 -33.79
CA ALA A 516 -10.26 2.41 -33.20
C ALA A 516 -9.24 1.74 -32.25
N ALA A 517 -9.80 0.85 -31.42
CA ALA A 517 -9.15 0.06 -30.39
C ALA A 517 -8.29 -1.09 -30.96
N GLY A 518 -7.11 -1.28 -30.37
CA GLY A 518 -6.30 -2.48 -30.57
C GLY A 518 -4.94 -2.41 -29.91
N ALA A 519 -4.87 -2.54 -28.57
CA ALA A 519 -3.60 -2.84 -27.85
C ALA A 519 -3.73 -3.07 -26.32
N ARG A 520 -4.90 -2.89 -25.68
CA ARG A 520 -4.99 -2.85 -24.20
C ARG A 520 -5.22 -4.21 -23.49
N SER A 521 -5.41 -5.32 -24.21
CA SER A 521 -5.81 -6.60 -23.59
C SER A 521 -4.67 -7.36 -22.87
N GLY A 522 -3.40 -7.04 -23.12
CA GLY A 522 -2.27 -7.79 -22.57
C GLY A 522 -1.94 -7.53 -21.10
N ARG A 523 -2.12 -6.29 -20.61
CA ARG A 523 -1.71 -5.91 -19.23
C ARG A 523 -2.75 -6.22 -18.16
N LEU A 524 -4.04 -6.23 -18.52
CA LEU A 524 -5.12 -6.62 -17.59
C LEU A 524 -5.07 -8.12 -17.25
N ARG A 525 -4.64 -8.96 -18.21
CA ARG A 525 -4.48 -10.41 -18.00
C ARG A 525 -3.41 -10.77 -16.97
N MET A 526 -2.32 -10.00 -16.88
CA MET A 526 -1.25 -10.28 -15.90
C MET A 526 -1.62 -9.87 -14.47
N ALA A 527 -2.36 -8.77 -14.28
CA ALA A 527 -2.82 -8.36 -12.95
C ALA A 527 -3.87 -9.33 -12.38
N VAL A 528 -4.75 -9.86 -13.25
CA VAL A 528 -5.73 -10.88 -12.88
C VAL A 528 -5.05 -12.21 -12.53
N ALA A 529 -4.02 -12.63 -13.26
CA ALA A 529 -3.28 -13.86 -12.97
C ALA A 529 -2.57 -13.83 -11.59
N ALA A 530 -2.01 -12.69 -11.19
CA ALA A 530 -1.35 -12.52 -9.90
C ALA A 530 -2.34 -12.59 -8.71
N ILE A 531 -3.54 -12.02 -8.87
CA ILE A 531 -4.61 -12.09 -7.86
C ILE A 531 -5.20 -13.50 -7.79
N CYS A 532 -5.33 -14.20 -8.92
CA CYS A 532 -5.79 -15.59 -8.98
C CYS A 532 -4.79 -16.55 -8.29
N GLY A 533 -3.48 -16.33 -8.43
CA GLY A 533 -2.46 -17.12 -7.74
C GLY A 533 -2.51 -16.99 -6.21
N ALA A 534 -2.74 -15.79 -5.69
CA ALA A 534 -2.84 -15.54 -4.25
C ALA A 534 -4.09 -16.19 -3.61
N LEU A 535 -5.20 -16.26 -4.35
CA LEU A 535 -6.46 -16.83 -3.86
C LEU A 535 -6.54 -18.35 -4.02
N ALA A 536 -5.92 -18.91 -5.06
CA ALA A 536 -5.70 -20.36 -5.17
C ALA A 536 -4.85 -20.89 -4.01
N GLY A 537 -3.83 -20.15 -3.57
CA GLY A 537 -3.05 -20.46 -2.38
C GLY A 537 -3.87 -20.46 -1.09
N TYR A 538 -4.85 -19.56 -0.97
CA TYR A 538 -5.75 -19.50 0.18
C TYR A 538 -6.76 -20.67 0.21
N ALA A 539 -7.30 -21.06 -0.95
CA ALA A 539 -8.20 -22.21 -1.06
C ALA A 539 -7.48 -23.54 -0.78
N VAL A 540 -6.23 -23.70 -1.23
CA VAL A 540 -5.39 -24.87 -0.91
C VAL A 540 -5.04 -24.93 0.57
N ALA A 541 -4.75 -23.79 1.22
CA ALA A 541 -4.51 -23.74 2.66
C ALA A 541 -5.75 -24.13 3.50
N VAL A 542 -6.95 -23.77 3.05
CA VAL A 542 -8.22 -24.16 3.70
C VAL A 542 -8.53 -25.65 3.49
N MET A 543 -8.19 -26.21 2.32
CA MET A 543 -8.38 -27.64 2.05
C MET A 543 -7.38 -28.54 2.78
N LEU A 544 -6.11 -28.12 2.91
CA LEU A 544 -5.07 -28.90 3.62
C LEU A 544 -5.20 -28.81 5.16
N GLY A 545 -5.88 -27.80 5.70
CA GLY A 545 -6.11 -27.62 7.13
C GLY A 545 -7.20 -28.52 7.76
N ARG A 546 -7.89 -29.37 6.98
CA ARG A 546 -8.96 -30.26 7.46
C ARG A 546 -8.61 -31.75 7.47
N GLY A 547 -7.34 -32.11 7.24
CA GLY A 547 -6.86 -33.50 7.26
C GLY A 547 -6.45 -34.05 8.64
N GLY A 548 -6.75 -33.36 9.74
CA GLY A 548 -6.33 -33.77 11.07
C GLY A 548 -7.38 -33.49 12.13
N LEU A 549 -8.43 -34.33 12.16
CA LEU A 549 -9.17 -34.77 13.34
C LEU A 549 -9.99 -36.02 12.96
#